data_AF-A0A938M204-F1
#
_entry.id   AF-A0A938M204-F1
#
_cell.length_a   1.000
_cell.length_b   1.000
_cell.length_c   1.000
_cell.angle_alpha   90.00
_cell.angle_beta   90.00
_cell.angle_gamma   90.00
#
_symmetry.space_group_name_H-M   'P 1'
#
loop_
_entity.id
_entity.type
_entity.pdbx_description
1 polymer ?
#
loop_
_entity_poly.entity_id
_entity_poly.type
_entity_poly.pdbx_seq_one_letter_code
_entity_poly.pdbx_strand_id
1 'polypeptide(L)' 'MQVHNHEAKQTIFALNSWKGGLKADLGIGNSTGQTRDWTFMRNADTYSLKKLRVLVRPKK' A
#
# COMPACT_ATOMS: atom_id res chain seq x y z
N MET A 1 -3.82 5.30 2.01
CA MET A 1 -3.94 4.60 3.31
C MET A 1 -2.74 3.70 3.43
N GLN A 2 -2.06 3.76 4.56
CA GLN A 2 -0.85 2.98 4.79
C GLN A 2 -0.84 2.49 6.24
N VAL A 3 -0.23 1.33 6.44
CA VAL A 3 0.00 0.73 7.75
C VAL A 3 1.50 0.66 7.97
N HIS A 4 1.95 1.22 9.07
CA HIS A 4 3.37 1.31 9.43
C HIS A 4 3.64 0.62 10.77
N ASN A 5 4.76 -0.09 10.85
CA ASN A 5 5.41 -0.35 12.11
C ASN A 5 6.36 0.82 12.38
N HIS A 6 5.93 1.73 13.26
CA HIS A 6 6.66 2.95 13.53
C HIS A 6 8.02 2.70 14.21
N GLU A 7 8.07 1.80 15.20
CA GLU A 7 9.30 1.49 15.94
C GLU A 7 10.38 0.89 15.03
N ALA A 8 9.98 -0.03 14.14
CA ALA A 8 10.89 -0.65 13.18
C ALA A 8 11.15 0.20 11.92
N LYS A 9 10.55 1.41 11.82
CA LYS A 9 10.64 2.30 10.64
C LYS A 9 10.28 1.58 9.33
N GLN A 10 9.21 0.79 9.37
CA GLN A 10 8.80 -0.08 8.28
C GLN A 10 7.36 0.21 7.82
N THR A 11 7.16 0.38 6.52
CA THR A 11 5.86 0.27 5.87
C THR A 11 5.50 -1.20 5.74
N ILE A 12 4.37 -1.61 6.33
CA ILE A 12 3.89 -3.01 6.23
C ILE A 12 3.09 -3.16 4.93
N PHE A 13 2.16 -2.25 4.71
CA PHE A 13 1.27 -2.26 3.55
C PHE A 13 0.87 -0.83 3.18
N ALA A 14 0.85 -0.54 1.88
CA ALA A 14 0.43 0.75 1.35
C ALA A 14 -0.52 0.58 0.16
N LEU A 15 -1.66 1.26 0.25
CA LEU A 15 -2.56 1.54 -0.86
C LEU A 15 -3.04 2.99 -0.75
N ASN A 16 -2.40 3.86 -1.52
CA ASN A 16 -2.73 5.27 -1.62
C ASN A 16 -3.56 5.55 -2.87
N SER A 17 -4.12 6.76 -2.93
CA SER A 17 -4.78 7.24 -4.14
C SER A 17 -5.84 6.25 -4.65
N TRP A 18 -6.77 5.83 -3.79
CA TRP A 18 -7.77 4.78 -4.07
C TRP A 18 -8.59 5.00 -5.35
N LYS A 19 -8.78 6.26 -5.75
CA LYS A 19 -9.47 6.65 -6.99
C LYS A 19 -8.54 6.81 -8.20
N GLY A 20 -7.25 6.58 -8.03
CA GLY A 20 -6.19 6.77 -9.04
C GLY A 20 -6.09 5.64 -10.06
N GLY A 21 -6.82 4.53 -9.88
CA GLY A 21 -6.81 3.40 -10.80
C GLY A 21 -5.40 2.85 -11.02
N LEU A 22 -4.95 2.86 -12.28
CA LEU A 22 -3.60 2.42 -12.68
C LEU A 22 -2.48 3.30 -12.12
N LYS A 23 -2.79 4.53 -11.68
CA LYS A 23 -1.83 5.45 -11.05
C LYS A 23 -1.93 5.46 -9.53
N ALA A 24 -2.64 4.51 -8.93
CA ALA A 24 -2.61 4.33 -7.49
C ALA A 24 -1.20 3.94 -7.03
N ASP A 25 -0.89 4.20 -5.77
CA ASP A 25 0.41 3.85 -5.20
C ASP A 25 0.25 2.60 -4.32
N LEU A 26 0.98 1.53 -4.67
CA LEU A 26 0.85 0.21 -4.06
C LEU A 26 2.20 -0.31 -3.59
N GLY A 27 2.21 -0.96 -2.42
CA GLY A 27 3.33 -1.81 -2.06
C GLY A 27 3.21 -2.50 -0.70
N ILE A 28 4.12 -3.45 -0.50
CA ILE A 28 4.28 -4.23 0.73
C ILE A 28 5.75 -4.12 1.12
N GLY A 29 6.01 -3.82 2.40
CA GLY A 29 7.35 -3.47 2.83
C GLY A 29 7.73 -2.02 2.49
N ASN A 30 8.96 -1.66 2.82
CA ASN A 30 9.51 -0.34 2.49
C ASN A 30 9.66 -0.18 0.97
N SER A 31 9.29 0.99 0.48
CA SER A 31 9.51 1.40 -0.89
C SER A 31 11.00 1.51 -1.21
N THR A 32 11.34 1.25 -2.47
CA THR A 32 12.67 1.46 -3.05
C THR A 32 12.84 2.86 -3.65
N GLY A 33 11.81 3.71 -3.55
CA GLY A 33 11.82 5.08 -4.03
C GLY A 33 12.49 6.08 -3.08
N GLN A 34 12.11 7.35 -3.23
CA GLN A 34 12.66 8.48 -2.46
C GLN A 34 12.29 8.42 -0.97
N THR A 35 11.15 7.83 -0.64
CA THR A 35 10.64 7.68 0.72
C THR A 35 10.53 6.20 1.09
N ARG A 36 10.50 5.88 2.39
CA ARG A 36 10.28 4.50 2.85
C ARG A 36 8.85 4.02 2.59
N ASP A 37 7.91 4.95 2.47
CA ASP A 37 6.53 4.64 2.15
C ASP A 37 6.30 4.68 0.63
N TRP A 38 5.12 4.27 0.17
CA TRP A 38 4.83 4.21 -1.27
C TRP A 38 4.17 5.49 -1.80
N THR A 39 4.30 6.62 -1.11
CA THR A 39 3.62 7.85 -1.54
C THR A 39 4.21 8.37 -2.87
N PHE A 40 3.34 8.75 -3.81
CA PHE A 40 3.67 9.24 -5.16
C PHE A 40 4.34 8.23 -6.12
N MET A 41 4.38 6.94 -5.78
CA MET A 41 5.00 5.91 -6.63
C MET A 41 4.22 5.60 -7.91
N ARG A 42 2.90 5.81 -7.94
CA ARG A 42 2.00 5.63 -9.10
C ARG A 42 2.23 4.33 -9.88
N ASN A 43 2.48 3.24 -9.17
CA ASN A 43 2.99 1.98 -9.70
C ASN A 43 1.91 0.87 -9.80
N ALA A 44 0.63 1.18 -9.63
CA ALA A 44 -0.43 0.17 -9.63
C ALA A 44 -0.60 -0.56 -10.98
N ASP A 45 -0.18 0.06 -12.08
CA ASP A 45 -0.13 -0.53 -13.42
C ASP A 45 0.89 -1.67 -13.53
N THR A 46 2.00 -1.59 -12.78
CA THR A 46 3.06 -2.61 -12.77
C THR A 46 2.63 -3.96 -12.18
N TYR A 47 1.55 -3.98 -11.39
CA TYR A 47 1.01 -5.21 -10.80
C TYR A 47 -0.02 -5.85 -11.73
N SER A 48 0.33 -7.02 -12.27
CA SER A 48 -0.56 -7.86 -13.08
C SER A 48 -1.80 -8.34 -12.31
N LEU A 49 -1.63 -8.67 -11.02
CA LEU A 49 -2.70 -9.00 -10.08
C LEU A 49 -2.65 -8.07 -8.87
N LYS A 50 -3.75 -7.37 -8.61
CA LYS A 50 -3.91 -6.39 -7.51
C LYS A 50 -5.27 -6.56 -6.85
N LYS A 51 -5.40 -7.58 -6.00
CA LYS A 51 -6.64 -7.94 -5.30
C LYS A 51 -6.49 -7.73 -3.79
N LEU A 52 -7.19 -6.74 -3.25
CA LEU A 52 -7.28 -6.54 -1.81
C LEU A 52 -8.50 -7.30 -1.25
N ARG A 53 -8.27 -8.22 -0.31
CA ARG A 53 -9.33 -8.87 0.46
C ARG A 53 -9.38 -8.27 1.85
N VAL A 54 -10.53 -7.73 2.22
CA VAL A 54 -10.77 -7.18 3.56
C VAL A 54 -11.65 -8.19 4.31
N LEU A 55 -11.07 -8.82 5.32
CA LEU A 55 -11.80 -9.74 6.18
C LEU A 55 -12.23 -8.97 7.43
N VAL A 56 -13.51 -9.07 7.77
CA VAL A 56 -14.08 -8.44 8.96
C VAL A 56 -14.49 -9.52 9.94
N ARG A 57 -14.13 -9.37 11.20
CA ARG A 57 -14.64 -10.20 12.29
C ARG A 57 -15.85 -9.48 12.91
N PRO A 58 -17.10 -9.88 12.62
CA PRO A 58 -18.25 -9.33 13.31
C PRO A 58 -18.21 -9.67 14.81
N LYS A 59 -18.87 -8.85 15.63
CA LYS A 59 -18.97 -9.09 17.06
C LYS A 59 -19.65 -10.43 17.29
N LYS A 60 -19.17 -11.18 18.29
CA LYS A 60 -19.87 -12.38 18.77
C LYS A 60 -21.20 -11.99 19.40
#